data_AF-A0A938G252-F1
#
_entry.id   AF-A0A938G252-F1
#
_cell.length_a   1.000
_cell.length_b   1.000
_cell.length_c   1.000
_cell.angle_alpha   90.00
_cell.angle_beta   90.00
_cell.angle_gamma   90.00
#
_symmetry.space_group_name_H-M   'P 1'
#
loop_
_entity.id
_entity.type
_entity.pdbx_description
1 polymer ?
#
loop_
_entity_poly.entity_id
_entity_poly.type
_entity_poly.pdbx_seq_one_letter_code
_entity_poly.pdbx_strand_id
1 'polypeptide(L)'
;MTTMPPRRPTPADIELLAFAQQAELAARDLFAAAADSGVGGEHTASVACIAAHHDAASQAISALIGRSAPQARLDSLFVASRNAFLNDDSFAISAWELENTLVATHLSLVSALDGTEGSALVASIVSAEARHAAALAVIAGLSPVSDADAFLTTPADIVALTPEA
;
A
#
# COMPACT_ATOMS: atom_id res chain seq x y z
N MET A 1 0.93 16.95 -32.60
CA MET A 1 2.15 16.21 -32.21
C MET A 1 1.98 15.86 -30.74
N THR A 2 1.82 14.58 -30.42
CA THR A 2 1.92 14.11 -29.03
C THR A 2 3.39 13.87 -28.72
N THR A 3 3.95 14.63 -27.80
CA THR A 3 5.31 14.40 -27.29
C THR A 3 5.32 13.12 -26.48
N MET A 4 6.38 12.32 -26.60
CA MET A 4 6.53 11.12 -25.77
C MET A 4 6.53 11.49 -24.28
N PRO A 5 5.93 10.66 -23.40
CA PRO A 5 5.97 10.89 -21.95
C PRO A 5 7.42 11.00 -21.44
N PRO A 6 7.70 11.87 -20.47
CA PRO A 6 9.03 11.99 -19.88
C PRO A 6 9.43 10.69 -19.17
N ARG A 7 10.73 10.43 -19.10
CA ARG A 7 11.24 9.26 -18.35
C ARG A 7 11.22 9.50 -16.85
N ARG A 8 11.79 10.63 -16.43
CA ARG A 8 11.88 11.03 -15.02
C ARG A 8 10.53 11.58 -14.54
N PRO A 9 10.22 11.47 -13.24
CA PRO A 9 9.10 12.18 -12.63
C PRO A 9 9.14 13.69 -12.94
N THR A 10 8.00 14.23 -13.33
CA THR A 10 7.76 15.68 -13.39
C THR A 10 7.65 16.26 -11.97
N PRO A 11 7.64 17.60 -11.79
CA PRO A 11 7.36 18.19 -10.48
C PRO A 11 6.02 17.76 -9.88
N ALA A 12 4.96 17.60 -10.68
CA ALA A 12 3.66 17.11 -10.22
C ALA A 12 3.73 15.63 -9.82
N ASP A 13 4.47 14.81 -10.58
CA ASP A 13 4.70 13.41 -10.22
C ASP A 13 5.40 13.27 -8.87
N ILE A 14 6.33 14.18 -8.55
CA ILE A 14 7.05 14.16 -7.28
C ILE A 14 6.10 14.35 -6.10
N GLU A 15 5.08 15.20 -6.21
CA GLU A 15 4.07 15.40 -5.16
C GLU A 15 3.24 14.12 -4.94
N LEU A 16 2.84 13.47 -6.03
CA LEU A 16 2.09 12.20 -5.98
C LEU A 16 2.93 11.04 -5.44
N LEU A 17 4.19 10.95 -5.84
CA LEU A 17 5.13 9.93 -5.35
C LEU A 17 5.51 10.19 -3.89
N ALA A 18 5.61 11.45 -3.46
CA ALA A 18 5.79 11.79 -2.05
C ALA A 18 4.61 11.27 -1.23
N PHE A 19 3.37 11.51 -1.68
CA PHE A 19 2.18 10.97 -1.04
C PHE A 19 2.18 9.43 -0.97
N ALA A 20 2.49 8.74 -2.07
CA ALA A 20 2.62 7.28 -2.09
C ALA A 20 3.64 6.79 -1.05
N GLN A 21 4.80 7.45 -0.96
CA GLN A 21 5.83 7.12 0.03
C GLN A 21 5.33 7.24 1.47
N GLN A 22 4.50 8.23 1.77
CA GLN A 22 3.89 8.38 3.10
C GLN A 22 2.87 7.28 3.40
N ALA A 23 2.05 6.90 2.42
CA ALA A 23 1.09 5.80 2.55
C ALA A 23 1.79 4.46 2.82
N GLU A 24 2.86 4.17 2.06
CA GLU A 24 3.72 2.98 2.27
C GLU A 24 4.35 2.95 3.65
N LEU A 25 4.87 4.08 4.13
CA LEU A 25 5.42 4.16 5.49
C LEU A 25 4.35 3.96 6.56
N ALA A 26 3.11 4.40 6.34
CA ALA A 26 2.02 4.15 7.28
C ALA A 26 1.66 2.67 7.33
N ALA A 27 1.56 2.01 6.17
CA ALA A 27 1.33 0.57 6.08
C ALA A 27 2.46 -0.22 6.76
N ARG A 28 3.72 0.11 6.46
CA ARG A 28 4.90 -0.45 7.13
C ARG A 28 4.76 -0.38 8.65
N ASP A 29 4.49 0.82 9.18
CA ASP A 29 4.42 1.04 10.63
C ASP A 29 3.24 0.28 11.27
N LEU A 30 2.11 0.15 10.56
CA LEU A 30 0.95 -0.64 11.01
C LEU A 30 1.27 -2.14 11.09
N PHE A 31 1.83 -2.72 10.03
CA PHE A 31 2.21 -4.13 10.00
C PHE A 31 3.35 -4.45 10.96
N ALA A 32 4.34 -3.55 11.09
CA ALA A 32 5.41 -3.70 12.08
C ALA A 32 4.86 -3.70 13.50
N ALA A 33 3.96 -2.77 13.83
CA ALA A 33 3.34 -2.71 15.15
C ALA A 33 2.50 -3.97 15.46
N ALA A 34 1.78 -4.50 14.47
CA ALA A 34 1.04 -5.76 14.60
C ALA A 34 2.01 -6.93 14.86
N ALA A 35 3.06 -7.07 14.05
CA ALA A 35 4.04 -8.14 14.20
C ALA A 35 4.77 -8.09 15.56
N ASP A 36 5.19 -6.89 16.00
CA ASP A 36 5.85 -6.69 17.30
C ASP A 36 4.93 -7.00 18.49
N SER A 37 3.62 -6.87 18.29
CA SER A 37 2.60 -7.20 19.31
C SER A 37 2.17 -8.68 19.27
N GLY A 38 2.73 -9.49 18.37
CA GLY A 38 2.34 -10.89 18.18
C GLY A 38 1.00 -11.08 17.47
N VAL A 39 0.44 -10.01 16.90
CA VAL A 39 -0.83 -10.06 16.18
C VAL A 39 -0.67 -10.91 14.92
N GLY A 40 -1.72 -11.66 14.59
CA GLY A 40 -1.72 -12.65 13.50
C GLY A 40 -1.21 -14.03 13.92
N GLY A 41 -0.85 -14.23 15.20
CA GLY A 41 -0.57 -15.54 15.79
C GLY A 41 0.50 -16.34 15.05
N GLU A 42 0.14 -17.50 14.52
CA GLU A 42 1.08 -18.35 13.77
C GLU A 42 1.59 -17.70 12.46
N HIS A 43 0.94 -16.63 12.00
CA HIS A 43 1.31 -15.89 10.79
C HIS A 43 2.17 -14.65 11.05
N THR A 44 2.63 -14.38 12.27
CA THR A 44 3.44 -13.19 12.59
C THR A 44 4.66 -13.00 11.66
N ALA A 45 5.31 -14.08 11.22
CA ALA A 45 6.41 -13.99 10.24
C ALA A 45 5.96 -13.46 8.87
N SER A 46 4.74 -13.83 8.43
CA SER A 46 4.13 -13.29 7.21
C SER A 46 3.78 -11.81 7.38
N VAL A 47 3.24 -11.42 8.54
CA VAL A 47 2.95 -10.01 8.89
C VAL A 47 4.22 -9.17 8.85
N ALA A 48 5.31 -9.64 9.45
CA ALA A 48 6.62 -8.96 9.39
C ALA A 48 7.19 -8.88 7.97
N CYS A 49 6.97 -9.89 7.14
CA CYS A 49 7.35 -9.88 5.73
C CYS A 49 6.60 -8.78 4.93
N ILE A 50 5.30 -8.60 5.20
CA ILE A 50 4.51 -7.53 4.58
C ILE A 50 5.02 -6.16 5.02
N ALA A 51 5.32 -5.97 6.32
CA ALA A 51 5.95 -4.74 6.80
C ALA A 51 7.27 -4.42 6.05
N ALA A 52 8.13 -5.43 5.86
CA ALA A 52 9.38 -5.27 5.13
C ALA A 52 9.18 -4.94 3.63
N HIS A 53 8.12 -5.44 3.01
CA HIS A 53 7.79 -5.07 1.63
C HIS A 53 7.36 -3.61 1.50
N HIS A 54 6.50 -3.10 2.39
CA HIS A 54 6.15 -1.68 2.42
C HIS A 54 7.37 -0.78 2.68
N ASP A 55 8.29 -1.20 3.55
CA ASP A 55 9.54 -0.47 3.75
C ASP A 55 10.35 -0.41 2.46
N ALA A 56 10.53 -1.53 1.76
CA ALA A 56 11.23 -1.59 0.48
C ALA A 56 10.56 -0.73 -0.61
N ALA A 57 9.22 -0.73 -0.69
CA ALA A 57 8.46 0.12 -1.59
C ALA A 57 8.71 1.61 -1.29
N SER A 58 8.61 2.01 -0.03
CA SER A 58 8.87 3.39 0.41
C SER A 58 10.31 3.84 0.12
N GLN A 59 11.28 2.94 0.28
CA GLN A 59 12.69 3.21 -0.02
C GLN A 59 12.94 3.32 -1.52
N ALA A 60 12.29 2.49 -2.34
CA ALA A 60 12.39 2.57 -3.80
C ALA A 60 11.82 3.89 -4.33
N ILE A 61 10.67 4.35 -3.77
CA ILE A 61 10.12 5.67 -4.11
C ILE A 61 11.09 6.76 -3.66
N SER A 62 11.64 6.66 -2.45
CA SER A 62 12.61 7.61 -1.92
C SER A 62 13.86 7.72 -2.81
N ALA A 63 14.35 6.60 -3.34
CA ALA A 63 15.47 6.58 -4.26
C ALA A 63 15.16 7.29 -5.59
N LEU A 64 13.90 7.22 -6.04
CA LEU A 64 13.46 7.85 -7.28
C LEU A 64 13.30 9.38 -7.14
N ILE A 65 12.68 9.86 -6.06
CA ILE A 65 12.38 11.29 -5.85
C ILE A 65 13.41 12.03 -4.98
N GLY A 66 14.38 11.30 -4.40
CA GLY A 66 15.51 11.85 -3.68
C GLY A 66 15.11 12.70 -2.47
N ARG A 67 15.65 13.91 -2.40
CA ARG A 67 15.44 14.85 -1.27
C ARG A 67 14.00 15.34 -1.12
N SER A 68 13.15 15.12 -2.13
CA SER A 68 11.72 15.45 -2.04
C SER A 68 10.91 14.39 -1.30
N ALA A 69 11.49 13.24 -0.96
CA ALA A 69 10.81 12.21 -0.19
C ALA A 69 10.53 12.70 1.25
N PRO A 70 9.28 12.68 1.73
CA PRO A 70 8.93 13.17 3.06
C PRO A 70 9.63 12.44 4.21
N GLN A 71 9.92 11.13 4.05
CA GLN A 71 10.47 10.29 5.12
C GLN A 71 9.59 10.26 6.39
N ALA A 72 8.30 10.48 6.22
CA ALA A 72 7.31 10.46 7.28
C ALA A 72 6.09 9.67 6.78
N ARG A 73 5.44 8.90 7.66
CA ARG A 73 4.21 8.21 7.30
C ARG A 73 3.03 9.17 7.16
N LEU A 74 1.98 8.70 6.51
CA LEU A 74 0.68 9.36 6.49
C LEU A 74 -0.03 9.12 7.83
N ASP A 75 0.03 10.10 8.74
CA ASP A 75 -0.44 9.94 10.12
C ASP A 75 -1.96 9.72 10.21
N SER A 76 -2.77 10.31 9.33
CA SER A 76 -4.22 10.10 9.33
C SER A 76 -4.59 8.63 9.11
N LEU A 77 -3.95 7.98 8.13
CA LEU A 77 -4.11 6.56 7.84
C LEU A 77 -3.65 5.70 9.01
N PHE A 78 -2.47 6.00 9.57
CA PHE A 78 -1.94 5.25 10.70
C PHE A 78 -2.87 5.35 11.93
N VAL A 79 -3.29 6.56 12.31
CA VAL A 79 -4.16 6.78 13.47
C VAL A 79 -5.52 6.11 13.28
N ALA A 80 -6.10 6.20 12.07
CA ALA A 80 -7.39 5.59 11.77
C ALA A 80 -7.36 4.05 11.88
N SER A 81 -6.27 3.41 11.43
CA SER A 81 -6.19 1.95 11.31
C SER A 81 -5.56 1.26 12.53
N ARG A 82 -4.74 1.96 13.33
CA ARG A 82 -3.88 1.35 14.35
C ARG A 82 -4.63 0.47 15.36
N ASN A 83 -5.79 0.89 15.84
CA ASN A 83 -6.53 0.12 16.84
C ASN A 83 -7.00 -1.24 16.29
N ALA A 84 -7.40 -1.29 15.02
CA ALA A 84 -7.82 -2.53 14.38
C ALA A 84 -6.62 -3.45 14.09
N PHE A 85 -5.46 -2.87 13.75
CA PHE A 85 -4.21 -3.61 13.54
C PHE A 85 -3.61 -4.20 14.81
N LEU A 86 -3.94 -3.66 15.99
CA LEU A 86 -3.47 -4.16 17.28
C LEU A 86 -4.49 -5.08 17.98
N ASN A 87 -5.54 -5.47 17.27
CA ASN A 87 -6.57 -6.38 17.77
C ASN A 87 -6.62 -7.63 16.88
N ASP A 88 -6.34 -8.79 17.46
CA ASP A 88 -6.29 -10.07 16.75
C ASP A 88 -7.58 -10.40 15.98
N ASP A 89 -8.75 -10.10 16.54
CA ASP A 89 -10.04 -10.45 15.94
C ASP A 89 -10.31 -9.63 14.67
N SER A 90 -9.81 -8.39 14.60
CA SER A 90 -10.04 -7.50 13.45
C SER A 90 -8.86 -7.41 12.49
N PHE A 91 -7.65 -7.78 12.93
CA PHE A 91 -6.41 -7.52 12.19
C PHE A 91 -6.47 -7.99 10.75
N ALA A 92 -6.79 -9.28 10.52
CA ALA A 92 -6.66 -9.88 9.20
C ALA A 92 -7.60 -9.24 8.17
N ILE A 93 -8.84 -8.93 8.57
CA ILE A 93 -9.81 -8.24 7.72
C ILE A 93 -9.38 -6.78 7.50
N SER A 94 -9.00 -6.05 8.54
CA SER A 94 -8.59 -4.64 8.39
C SER A 94 -7.30 -4.48 7.59
N ALA A 95 -6.39 -5.45 7.68
CA ALA A 95 -5.19 -5.49 6.86
C ALA A 95 -5.53 -5.81 5.40
N TRP A 96 -6.45 -6.76 5.15
CA TRP A 96 -6.98 -7.02 3.80
C TRP A 96 -7.66 -5.78 3.20
N GLU A 97 -8.45 -5.04 3.98
CA GLU A 97 -9.07 -3.77 3.55
C GLU A 97 -8.00 -2.74 3.20
N LEU A 98 -6.99 -2.56 4.05
CA LEU A 98 -5.89 -1.63 3.81
C LEU A 98 -5.16 -1.94 2.50
N GLU A 99 -4.76 -3.20 2.28
CA GLU A 99 -4.06 -3.59 1.04
C GLU A 99 -4.90 -3.31 -0.21
N ASN A 100 -6.21 -3.59 -0.17
CA ASN A 100 -7.09 -3.26 -1.31
C ASN A 100 -7.22 -1.74 -1.51
N THR A 101 -7.27 -0.96 -0.43
CA THR A 101 -7.23 0.51 -0.50
C THR A 101 -5.92 1.01 -1.09
N LEU A 102 -4.78 0.41 -0.75
CA LEU A 102 -3.50 0.77 -1.32
C LEU A 102 -3.40 0.37 -2.80
N VAL A 103 -3.90 -0.81 -3.18
CA VAL A 103 -4.01 -1.22 -4.60
C VAL A 103 -4.78 -0.17 -5.39
N ALA A 104 -5.94 0.27 -4.90
CA ALA A 104 -6.74 1.31 -5.55
C ALA A 104 -6.01 2.65 -5.60
N THR A 105 -5.33 3.01 -4.52
CA THR A 105 -4.52 4.23 -4.42
C THR A 105 -3.41 4.22 -5.47
N HIS A 106 -2.53 3.22 -5.45
CA HIS A 106 -1.41 3.11 -6.38
C HIS A 106 -1.87 2.95 -7.83
N LEU A 107 -2.95 2.21 -8.10
CA LEU A 107 -3.49 2.12 -9.46
C LEU A 107 -3.99 3.48 -9.98
N SER A 108 -4.63 4.29 -9.13
CA SER A 108 -5.01 5.66 -9.51
C SER A 108 -3.78 6.51 -9.84
N LEU A 109 -2.68 6.37 -9.08
CA LEU A 109 -1.43 7.08 -9.32
C LEU A 109 -0.75 6.63 -10.62
N VAL A 110 -0.78 5.34 -10.98
CA VAL A 110 -0.25 4.87 -12.28
C VAL A 110 -0.86 5.65 -13.44
N SER A 111 -2.15 5.98 -13.37
CA SER A 111 -2.84 6.74 -14.40
C SER A 111 -2.59 8.25 -14.36
N ALA A 112 -2.21 8.79 -13.20
CA ALA A 112 -1.98 10.21 -12.98
C ALA A 112 -0.53 10.66 -13.23
N LEU A 113 0.43 9.73 -13.16
CA LEU A 113 1.85 10.00 -13.35
C LEU A 113 2.21 10.15 -14.84
N ASP A 114 2.90 11.24 -15.19
CA ASP A 114 3.43 11.48 -16.53
C ASP A 114 4.75 10.74 -16.77
N GLY A 115 5.59 10.67 -15.73
CA GLY A 115 6.93 10.08 -15.77
C GLY A 115 6.92 8.55 -15.78
N THR A 116 7.45 7.94 -16.84
CA THR A 116 7.39 6.47 -17.02
C THR A 116 8.14 5.66 -15.97
N GLU A 117 9.22 6.19 -15.37
CA GLU A 117 9.89 5.52 -14.25
C GLU A 117 9.02 5.48 -12.99
N GLY A 118 8.28 6.57 -12.72
CA GLY A 118 7.35 6.64 -11.59
C GLY A 118 6.19 5.67 -11.78
N SER A 119 5.53 5.70 -12.94
CA SER A 119 4.41 4.79 -13.23
C SER A 119 4.84 3.33 -13.21
N ALA A 120 6.03 2.99 -13.71
CA ALA A 120 6.56 1.63 -13.68
C ALA A 120 6.85 1.14 -12.26
N LEU A 121 7.43 2.01 -11.41
CA LEU A 121 7.67 1.69 -10.00
C LEU A 121 6.35 1.46 -9.26
N VAL A 122 5.40 2.38 -9.38
CA VAL A 122 4.08 2.27 -8.72
C VAL A 122 3.31 1.04 -9.22
N ALA A 123 3.38 0.71 -10.51
CA ALA A 123 2.77 -0.51 -11.03
C ALA A 123 3.37 -1.80 -10.42
N SER A 124 4.67 -1.79 -10.07
CA SER A 124 5.29 -2.94 -9.40
C SER A 124 4.80 -3.10 -7.95
N ILE A 125 4.51 -1.99 -7.27
CA ILE A 125 3.94 -1.93 -5.92
C ILE A 125 2.53 -2.52 -5.92
N VAL A 126 1.67 -2.11 -6.87
CA VAL A 126 0.31 -2.67 -7.05
C VAL A 126 0.33 -4.21 -7.09
N SER A 127 1.31 -4.80 -7.79
CA SER A 127 1.43 -6.25 -7.86
C SER A 127 1.82 -6.90 -6.53
N ALA A 128 2.55 -6.22 -5.66
CA ALA A 128 2.91 -6.72 -4.33
C ALA A 128 1.69 -6.65 -3.40
N GLU A 129 1.05 -5.50 -3.31
CA GLU A 129 -0.13 -5.25 -2.46
C GLU A 129 -1.29 -6.20 -2.80
N ALA A 130 -1.56 -6.44 -4.09
CA ALA A 130 -2.59 -7.40 -4.50
C ALA A 130 -2.30 -8.84 -4.01
N ARG A 131 -1.02 -9.23 -3.90
CA ARG A 131 -0.63 -10.53 -3.32
C ARG A 131 -0.76 -10.54 -1.81
N HIS A 132 -0.46 -9.42 -1.15
CA HIS A 132 -0.66 -9.26 0.29
C HIS A 132 -2.15 -9.35 0.63
N ALA A 133 -3.01 -8.64 -0.10
CA ALA A 133 -4.46 -8.72 0.04
C ALA A 133 -4.95 -10.18 -0.06
N ALA A 134 -4.58 -10.90 -1.12
CA ALA A 134 -4.98 -12.30 -1.28
C ALA A 134 -4.51 -13.19 -0.12
N ALA A 135 -3.29 -12.98 0.40
CA ALA A 135 -2.78 -13.73 1.55
C ALA A 135 -3.54 -13.40 2.84
N LEU A 136 -3.86 -12.12 3.07
CA LEU A 136 -4.58 -11.66 4.25
C LEU A 136 -6.04 -12.13 4.26
N ALA A 137 -6.69 -12.23 3.10
CA ALA A 137 -8.00 -12.87 2.97
C ALA A 137 -7.98 -14.32 3.49
N VAL A 138 -6.94 -15.09 3.13
CA VAL A 138 -6.76 -16.46 3.66
C VAL A 138 -6.51 -16.46 5.16
N ILE A 139 -5.68 -15.55 5.66
CA ILE A 139 -5.41 -15.41 7.11
C ILE A 139 -6.70 -15.04 7.87
N ALA A 140 -7.58 -14.26 7.25
CA ALA A 140 -8.89 -13.91 7.80
C ALA A 140 -9.91 -15.08 7.76
N GLY A 141 -9.51 -16.25 7.27
CA GLY A 141 -10.36 -17.43 7.16
C GLY A 141 -11.33 -17.42 5.98
N LEU A 142 -11.15 -16.50 5.02
CA LEU A 142 -11.99 -16.42 3.82
C LEU A 142 -11.61 -17.50 2.82
N SER A 143 -12.61 -18.04 2.13
CA SER A 143 -12.45 -19.07 1.12
C SER A 143 -12.53 -18.48 -0.28
N PRO A 144 -11.59 -18.76 -1.20
CA PRO A 144 -11.69 -18.31 -2.59
C PRO A 144 -12.86 -18.96 -3.36
N VAL A 145 -13.51 -19.97 -2.78
CA VAL A 145 -14.69 -20.63 -3.37
C VAL A 145 -15.99 -20.03 -2.84
N SER A 146 -16.06 -19.75 -1.53
CA SER A 146 -17.28 -19.28 -0.87
C SER A 146 -17.35 -17.76 -0.74
N ASP A 147 -16.19 -17.10 -0.71
CA ASP A 147 -16.00 -15.66 -0.50
C ASP A 147 -15.22 -15.06 -1.69
N ALA A 148 -15.53 -15.51 -2.92
CA ALA A 148 -14.76 -15.16 -4.13
C ALA A 148 -14.58 -13.65 -4.33
N ASP A 149 -15.54 -12.83 -3.90
CA ASP A 149 -15.47 -11.37 -4.00
C ASP A 149 -14.30 -10.78 -3.20
N ALA A 150 -13.90 -11.41 -2.09
CA ALA A 150 -12.73 -10.99 -1.29
C ALA A 150 -11.39 -11.26 -1.99
N PHE A 151 -11.38 -12.11 -3.03
CA PHE A 151 -10.21 -12.47 -3.83
C PHE A 151 -10.23 -11.84 -5.23
N LEU A 152 -11.37 -11.31 -5.64
CA LEU A 152 -11.60 -10.66 -6.94
C LEU A 152 -11.99 -9.19 -6.79
N THR A 153 -11.69 -8.59 -5.63
CA THR A 153 -12.00 -7.19 -5.33
C THR A 153 -11.45 -6.29 -6.42
N THR A 154 -12.34 -5.52 -7.06
CA THR A 154 -11.91 -4.62 -8.12
C THR A 154 -11.57 -3.25 -7.52
N PRO A 155 -10.44 -2.63 -7.93
CA PRO A 155 -10.05 -1.33 -7.38
C PRO A 155 -11.08 -0.21 -7.62
N ALA A 156 -11.96 -0.36 -8.60
CA ALA A 156 -13.01 0.61 -8.92
C ALA A 156 -14.10 0.70 -7.83
N ASP A 157 -14.27 -0.35 -7.03
CA ASP A 157 -15.25 -0.41 -5.95
C ASP A 157 -14.69 0.11 -4.61
N ILE A 158 -13.39 0.40 -4.57
CA ILE A 158 -12.66 0.85 -3.37
C ILE A 158 -12.32 2.33 -3.49
N VAL A 159 -12.61 3.08 -2.43
CA VAL A 159 -12.22 4.49 -2.35
C VAL A 159 -10.71 4.55 -2.10
N ALA A 160 -9.97 5.01 -3.11
CA ALA A 160 -8.55 5.31 -3.01
C ALA A 160 -8.27 6.43 -1.99
N LEU A 161 -7.11 6.37 -1.35
CA LEU A 161 -6.59 7.49 -0.57
C LEU A 161 -6.26 8.67 -1.50
N THR A 162 -6.39 9.88 -0.99
CA THR A 162 -5.99 11.10 -1.71
C THR A 162 -4.96 11.87 -0.90
N PRO A 163 -4.06 12.63 -1.55
CA PRO A 163 -3.17 13.55 -0.86
C PRO A 163 -3.95 14.48 0.08
N GLU A 164 -3.43 14.68 1.28
CA GLU A 164 -3.96 15.68 2.21
C GLU A 164 -3.66 17.09 1.69
N ALA A 165 -4.57 18.02 1.94
CA ALA A 165 -4.48 19.41 1.49
C ALA A 165 -3.60 20.29 2.39
#